data_AF-A0A1B1WTD6-F1
#
_entry.id   AF-A0A1B1WTD6-F1
#
_cell.length_a   1.000
_cell.length_b   1.000
_cell.length_c   1.000
_cell.angle_alpha   90.00
_cell.angle_beta   90.00
_cell.angle_gamma   90.00
#
_symmetry.space_group_name_H-M   'P 1'
#
loop_
_entity.id
_entity.type
_entity.pdbx_description
1 polymer ?
#
loop_
_entity_poly.entity_id
_entity_poly.type
_entity_poly.pdbx_seq_one_letter_code
_entity_poly.pdbx_strand_id
1 'polypeptide(L)'
;KDPEAKKPDEWDERPKIDDPEDKKPEDWEKPEHIPDPDAVKPEDWDEEMDGEWEPPVITNPEYKGEWKPRQIDNPDYKGKWVHPEIDNPEYTPDPTLYSYEDFGALGLDLWQAKSGTIFDNFLITDDEKFAKEQATNPWGVTKEGEKKMKELQDEEDR
;
A
#
# COMPACT_ATOMS: atom_id res chain seq x y z
N LYS A 1 16.89 -7.58 13.10
CA LYS A 1 17.60 -6.52 12.35
C LYS A 1 18.78 -6.09 13.19
N ASP A 2 19.97 -6.05 12.63
CA ASP A 2 21.19 -5.68 13.34
C ASP A 2 21.18 -4.22 13.84
N PRO A 3 21.08 -3.94 15.15
CA PRO A 3 21.06 -2.56 15.62
C PRO A 3 22.32 -1.75 15.24
N GLU A 4 23.43 -2.40 14.90
CA GLU A 4 24.70 -1.77 14.53
C GLU A 4 24.83 -1.50 13.01
N ALA A 5 24.03 -2.16 12.18
CA ALA A 5 24.11 -1.99 10.73
C ALA A 5 23.47 -0.66 10.31
N LYS A 6 24.30 0.22 9.74
CA LYS A 6 23.86 1.50 9.17
C LYS A 6 23.98 1.45 7.65
N LYS A 7 23.12 2.21 6.98
CA LYS A 7 23.25 2.46 5.54
C LYS A 7 24.63 3.09 5.28
N PRO A 8 25.46 2.52 4.39
CA PRO A 8 26.74 3.14 4.01
C PRO A 8 26.51 4.50 3.34
N ASP A 9 27.38 5.49 3.63
CA ASP A 9 27.32 6.82 3.01
C ASP A 9 27.52 6.76 1.48
N GLU A 10 28.25 5.76 0.99
CA GLU A 10 28.49 5.49 -0.43
C GLU A 10 27.36 4.68 -1.13
N TRP A 11 26.22 4.49 -0.46
CA TRP A 11 25.08 3.77 -1.02
C TRP A 11 24.08 4.73 -1.67
N ASP A 12 24.17 4.87 -2.99
CA ASP A 12 23.24 5.69 -3.75
C ASP A 12 21.93 4.93 -4.02
N GLU A 13 20.85 5.44 -3.42
CA GLU A 13 19.48 4.94 -3.62
C GLU A 13 18.71 5.74 -4.68
N ARG A 14 19.35 6.75 -5.29
CA ARG A 14 18.71 7.55 -6.33
C ARG A 14 18.81 6.77 -7.63
N PRO A 15 17.68 6.29 -8.19
CA PRO A 15 17.69 5.59 -9.47
C PRO A 15 18.07 6.52 -10.62
N LYS A 16 17.87 7.82 -10.44
CA LYS A 16 18.18 8.86 -11.42
C LYS A 16 18.97 9.99 -10.78
N ILE A 17 19.97 10.49 -11.50
CA ILE A 17 20.77 11.65 -11.14
C ILE A 17 20.63 12.71 -12.22
N ASP A 18 20.90 13.96 -11.86
CA ASP A 18 20.93 15.07 -12.80
C ASP A 18 22.14 14.91 -13.73
N ASP A 19 21.92 15.10 -15.03
CA ASP A 19 22.94 14.98 -16.06
C ASP A 19 23.99 16.09 -15.88
N PRO A 20 25.25 15.77 -15.54
CA PRO A 20 26.30 16.77 -15.34
C PRO A 20 26.71 17.47 -16.65
N GLU A 21 26.39 16.88 -17.81
CA GLU A 21 26.69 17.45 -19.13
C GLU A 21 25.55 18.32 -19.66
N ASP A 22 24.34 18.23 -19.08
CA ASP A 22 23.22 19.09 -19.44
C ASP A 22 23.41 20.46 -18.79
N LYS A 23 23.59 21.48 -19.62
CA LYS A 23 23.80 22.86 -19.18
C LYS A 23 22.59 23.69 -19.54
N LYS A 24 22.21 24.58 -18.64
CA LYS A 24 21.14 25.55 -18.86
C LYS A 24 21.39 26.33 -20.16
N PRO A 25 20.49 26.25 -21.15
CA PRO A 25 20.60 27.07 -22.35
C PRO A 25 20.48 28.54 -21.98
N GLU A 26 21.29 29.40 -22.60
CA GLU A 26 21.25 30.85 -22.36
C GLU A 26 19.87 31.47 -22.71
N ASP A 27 19.12 30.86 -23.63
CA ASP A 27 17.77 31.26 -24.05
C ASP A 27 16.63 30.71 -23.14
N TRP A 28 16.96 30.13 -21.99
CA TRP A 28 15.97 29.57 -21.07
C TRP A 28 15.44 30.59 -20.06
N GLU A 29 16.26 31.54 -19.62
CA GLU A 29 15.85 32.58 -18.68
C GLU A 29 15.11 33.71 -19.40
N LYS A 30 13.85 33.46 -19.72
CA LYS A 30 12.95 34.50 -20.20
C LYS A 30 12.11 35.04 -19.04
N PRO A 31 11.81 36.34 -18.99
CA PRO A 31 10.95 36.89 -17.95
C PRO A 31 9.56 36.25 -18.03
N GLU A 32 8.98 35.92 -16.86
CA GLU A 32 7.65 35.30 -16.73
C GLU A 32 6.54 36.21 -17.27
N HIS A 33 6.73 37.52 -17.14
CA HIS A 33 5.82 38.55 -17.63
C HIS A 33 6.54 39.49 -18.60
N ILE A 34 5.94 39.71 -19.77
CA ILE A 34 6.38 40.69 -20.76
C ILE A 34 5.26 41.72 -20.98
N PRO A 35 5.57 42.98 -21.29
CA PRO A 35 4.59 43.95 -21.76
C PRO A 35 3.84 43.41 -22.99
N ASP A 36 2.52 43.55 -23.04
CA ASP A 36 1.71 43.14 -24.18
C ASP A 36 2.10 43.97 -25.42
N PRO A 37 2.69 43.35 -26.47
CA PRO A 37 3.09 44.07 -27.67
C PRO A 37 1.90 44.54 -28.51
N ASP A 38 0.71 43.97 -28.31
CA ASP A 38 -0.54 44.33 -29.01
C ASP A 38 -1.39 45.32 -28.20
N ALA A 39 -0.98 45.68 -26.98
CA ALA A 39 -1.67 46.69 -26.21
C ALA A 39 -1.45 48.08 -26.81
N VAL A 40 -2.57 48.71 -27.20
CA VAL A 40 -2.59 50.08 -27.69
C VAL A 40 -3.14 50.98 -26.59
N LYS A 41 -2.48 52.11 -26.38
CA LYS A 41 -2.93 53.16 -25.46
C LYS A 41 -4.37 53.59 -25.84
N PRO A 42 -5.33 53.60 -24.91
CA PRO A 42 -6.69 54.07 -25.17
C PRO A 42 -6.70 55.53 -25.65
N GLU A 43 -7.58 55.86 -26.59
CA GLU A 43 -7.70 57.21 -27.15
C GLU A 43 -8.13 58.26 -26.10
N ASP A 44 -8.80 57.83 -25.03
CA ASP A 44 -9.29 58.68 -23.93
C ASP A 44 -8.29 58.80 -22.75
N TRP A 45 -7.02 58.37 -22.88
CA TRP A 45 -6.02 58.44 -21.80
C TRP A 45 -5.29 59.78 -21.75
N ASP A 46 -5.33 60.48 -20.60
CA ASP A 46 -4.70 61.78 -20.38
C ASP A 46 -3.42 61.65 -19.51
N GLU A 47 -2.25 61.86 -20.12
CA GLU A 47 -0.95 61.73 -19.41
C GLU A 47 -0.71 62.79 -18.33
N GLU A 48 -1.40 63.93 -18.38
CA GLU A 48 -1.25 65.03 -17.40
C GLU A 48 -2.08 64.74 -16.13
N MET A 49 -3.21 64.06 -16.29
CA MET A 49 -4.14 63.74 -15.18
C MET A 49 -3.97 62.31 -14.65
N ASP A 50 -3.71 61.33 -15.51
CA ASP A 50 -3.63 59.89 -15.17
C ASP A 50 -2.19 59.34 -15.13
N GLY A 51 -1.21 60.09 -15.64
CA GLY A 51 0.22 59.73 -15.65
C GLY A 51 0.68 58.95 -16.90
N GLU A 52 1.95 58.52 -16.90
CA GLU A 52 2.53 57.74 -18.01
C GLU A 52 1.83 56.38 -18.13
N TRP A 53 1.33 56.07 -19.32
CA TRP A 53 0.61 54.82 -19.56
C TRP A 53 1.58 53.64 -19.63
N GLU A 54 1.38 52.66 -18.75
CA GLU A 54 2.11 51.39 -18.80
C GLU A 54 1.25 50.29 -19.44
N PRO A 55 1.74 49.59 -20.47
CA PRO A 55 1.00 48.50 -21.10
C PRO A 55 0.77 47.34 -20.11
N PRO A 56 -0.36 46.62 -20.22
CA PRO A 56 -0.63 45.45 -19.40
C PRO A 56 0.45 44.39 -19.60
N VAL A 57 0.86 43.73 -18.51
CA VAL A 57 1.83 42.63 -18.56
C VAL A 57 1.11 41.31 -18.88
N ILE A 58 1.57 40.60 -19.91
CA ILE A 58 1.08 39.27 -20.29
C ILE A 58 2.10 38.20 -19.90
N THR A 59 1.62 36.98 -19.67
CA THR A 59 2.49 35.83 -19.46
C THR A 59 3.28 35.55 -20.74
N ASN A 60 4.61 35.54 -20.64
CA ASN A 60 5.47 35.31 -21.78
C ASN A 60 5.27 33.88 -22.32
N PRO A 61 4.83 33.70 -23.58
CA PRO A 61 4.66 32.38 -24.18
C PRO A 61 5.95 31.57 -24.26
N GLU A 62 7.11 32.24 -24.22
CA GLU A 62 8.42 31.62 -24.26
C GLU A 62 8.99 31.33 -22.86
N TYR A 63 8.29 31.65 -21.78
CA TYR A 63 8.71 31.30 -20.42
C TYR A 63 8.59 29.79 -20.20
N LYS A 64 9.74 29.13 -20.10
CA LYS A 64 9.85 27.67 -19.92
C LYS A 64 9.94 27.24 -18.45
N GLY A 65 9.78 28.18 -17.51
CA GLY A 65 9.89 27.95 -16.06
C GLY A 65 11.33 27.77 -15.58
N GLU A 66 11.50 27.39 -14.31
CA GLU A 66 12.83 27.09 -13.74
C GLU A 66 13.46 25.90 -14.48
N TRP A 67 14.65 26.12 -15.05
CA TRP A 67 15.39 25.04 -15.71
C TRP A 67 15.79 23.96 -14.72
N LYS A 68 15.53 22.70 -15.07
CA LYS A 68 16.03 21.52 -14.36
C LYS A 68 16.83 20.66 -15.33
N PRO A 69 18.03 20.20 -14.94
CA PRO A 69 18.83 19.30 -15.78
C PRO A 69 18.04 18.03 -16.08
N ARG A 70 18.32 17.43 -17.23
CA ARG A 70 17.78 16.11 -17.60
C ARG A 70 18.22 15.07 -16.57
N GLN A 71 17.33 14.15 -16.26
CA GLN A 71 17.63 13.04 -15.36
C GLN A 71 18.12 11.83 -16.16
N ILE A 72 19.33 11.36 -15.85
CA ILE A 72 19.92 10.13 -16.40
C ILE A 72 19.86 9.01 -15.37
N ASP A 73 19.85 7.76 -15.84
CA ASP A 73 19.91 6.60 -14.96
C ASP A 73 21.27 6.59 -14.25
N ASN A 74 21.23 6.41 -12.92
CA ASN A 74 22.43 6.47 -12.10
C ASN A 74 23.23 5.16 -12.22
N PRO A 75 24.46 5.19 -12.79
CA PRO A 75 25.29 4.00 -12.93
C PRO A 75 25.72 3.41 -11.57
N ASP A 76 25.73 4.23 -10.51
CA ASP A 76 26.09 3.84 -9.15
C ASP A 76 24.88 3.46 -8.27
N TYR A 77 23.68 3.32 -8.87
CA TYR A 77 22.47 2.92 -8.15
C TYR A 77 22.58 1.48 -7.62
N LYS A 78 22.71 1.35 -6.30
CA LYS A 78 22.84 0.05 -5.62
C LYS A 78 21.48 -0.53 -5.19
N GLY A 79 20.36 0.14 -5.50
CA GLY A 79 19.02 -0.24 -5.04
C GLY A 79 18.66 0.42 -3.71
N LYS A 80 17.45 0.15 -3.20
CA LYS A 80 17.08 0.57 -1.84
C LYS A 80 17.85 -0.29 -0.84
N TRP A 81 18.54 0.34 0.11
CA TRP A 81 19.31 -0.39 1.12
C TRP A 81 18.35 -1.22 1.98
N VAL A 82 18.64 -2.52 2.08
CA VAL A 82 17.90 -3.46 2.93
C VAL A 82 18.75 -3.75 4.15
N HIS A 83 18.17 -3.48 5.32
CA HIS A 83 18.82 -3.72 6.59
C HIS A 83 19.13 -5.22 6.76
N PRO A 84 20.37 -5.61 7.13
CA PRO A 84 20.69 -7.03 7.31
C PRO A 84 19.81 -7.66 8.39
N GLU A 85 19.35 -8.87 8.08
CA GLU A 85 18.64 -9.73 9.00
C GLU A 85 19.67 -10.47 9.86
N ILE A 86 19.44 -10.48 11.17
CA ILE A 86 20.21 -11.24 12.14
C ILE A 86 19.25 -12.11 12.91
N ASP A 87 19.77 -13.21 13.44
CA ASP A 87 19.01 -14.07 14.33
C ASP A 87 18.47 -13.25 15.51
N ASN A 88 17.18 -13.44 15.80
CA ASN A 88 16.52 -12.72 16.88
C ASN A 88 16.98 -13.32 18.22
N PRO A 89 17.71 -12.56 19.08
CA PRO A 89 18.18 -13.08 20.36
C PRO A 89 17.03 -13.41 21.33
N GLU A 90 15.86 -12.82 21.13
CA GLU A 90 14.65 -13.07 21.93
C GLU A 90 13.85 -14.30 21.43
N TYR A 91 14.24 -14.91 20.31
CA TYR A 91 13.57 -16.10 19.82
C TYR A 91 14.10 -17.34 20.54
N THR A 92 13.21 -18.00 21.28
CA THR A 92 13.49 -19.31 21.89
C THR A 92 12.40 -20.30 21.48
N PRO A 93 12.74 -21.42 20.81
CA PRO A 93 11.77 -22.46 20.50
C PRO A 93 11.37 -23.19 21.80
N ASP A 94 10.06 -23.32 22.02
CA ASP A 94 9.51 -24.06 23.16
C ASP A 94 8.89 -25.39 22.68
N PRO A 95 9.52 -26.54 22.98
CA PRO A 95 9.00 -27.85 22.60
C PRO A 95 7.79 -28.29 23.44
N THR A 96 7.48 -27.60 24.54
CA THR A 96 6.37 -27.93 25.45
C THR A 96 5.13 -27.07 25.23
N LEU A 97 5.14 -26.17 24.25
CA LEU A 97 4.03 -25.27 23.95
C LEU A 97 2.69 -25.98 23.68
N TYR A 98 2.73 -27.24 23.21
CA TYR A 98 1.52 -28.05 22.98
C TYR A 98 0.98 -28.73 24.24
N SER A 99 1.80 -28.83 25.29
CA SER A 99 1.51 -29.58 26.51
C SER A 99 0.82 -28.67 27.52
N TYR A 100 -0.32 -29.13 28.02
CA TYR A 100 -1.04 -28.50 29.11
C TYR A 100 -1.03 -29.46 30.31
N GLU A 101 -1.08 -28.91 31.53
CA GLU A 101 -1.06 -29.71 32.76
C GLU A 101 -2.32 -30.58 32.90
N ASP A 102 -3.50 -30.01 32.61
CA ASP A 102 -4.78 -30.70 32.69
C ASP A 102 -5.86 -29.99 31.85
N PHE A 103 -6.86 -30.76 31.39
CA PHE A 103 -8.05 -30.27 30.71
C PHE A 103 -9.31 -30.78 31.42
N GLY A 104 -10.01 -29.90 32.14
CA GLY A 104 -11.17 -30.29 32.97
C GLY A 104 -12.55 -29.93 32.42
N ALA A 105 -12.65 -29.07 31.40
CA ALA A 105 -13.93 -28.59 30.88
C ALA A 105 -13.88 -28.28 29.38
N LEU A 106 -15.01 -28.49 28.70
CA LEU A 106 -15.28 -28.00 27.35
C LEU A 106 -16.31 -26.87 27.45
N GLY A 107 -15.91 -25.65 27.08
CA GLY A 107 -16.76 -24.47 27.07
C GLY A 107 -17.03 -23.97 25.66
N LEU A 108 -18.25 -23.52 25.39
CA LEU A 108 -18.63 -22.86 24.15
C LEU A 108 -19.03 -21.41 24.46
N ASP A 109 -18.08 -20.50 24.31
CA ASP A 109 -18.29 -19.06 24.44
C ASP A 109 -18.12 -18.40 23.07
N LEU A 110 -19.22 -17.94 22.47
CA LEU A 110 -19.29 -17.47 21.09
C LEU A 110 -20.28 -16.31 20.97
N TRP A 111 -19.98 -15.37 20.06
CA TRP A 111 -20.91 -14.31 19.67
C TRP A 111 -21.64 -14.67 18.37
N GLN A 112 -22.97 -14.57 18.35
CA GLN A 112 -23.78 -14.79 17.14
C GLN A 112 -24.69 -13.60 16.85
N ALA A 113 -24.62 -13.07 15.62
CA ALA A 113 -25.54 -12.04 15.15
C ALA A 113 -26.90 -12.62 14.71
N LYS A 114 -26.90 -13.80 14.07
CA LYS A 114 -28.09 -14.55 13.68
C LYS A 114 -27.97 -15.97 14.24
N SER A 115 -28.98 -16.41 14.98
CA SER A 115 -29.06 -17.76 15.54
C SER A 115 -29.41 -18.81 14.48
N GLY A 116 -29.17 -20.08 14.81
CA GLY A 116 -29.51 -21.22 13.95
C GLY A 116 -28.41 -22.28 13.83
N THR A 117 -27.23 -22.04 14.40
CA THR A 117 -26.15 -23.03 14.43
C THR A 117 -26.46 -24.15 15.42
N ILE A 118 -26.29 -25.40 14.98
CA ILE A 118 -26.41 -26.60 15.81
C ILE A 118 -25.00 -27.21 15.91
N PHE A 119 -24.53 -27.45 17.13
CA PHE A 119 -23.30 -28.18 17.40
C PHE A 119 -23.66 -29.54 18.00
N ASP A 120 -23.07 -30.60 17.46
CA ASP A 120 -23.23 -31.97 17.95
C ASP A 120 -21.93 -32.76 17.72
N ASN A 121 -21.84 -33.97 18.29
CA ASN A 121 -20.75 -34.91 18.14
C ASN A 121 -19.38 -34.43 18.69
N PHE A 122 -19.39 -33.78 19.86
CA PHE A 122 -18.15 -33.44 20.57
C PHE A 122 -17.35 -34.70 20.95
N LEU A 123 -16.07 -34.73 20.54
CA LEU A 123 -15.14 -35.82 20.83
C LEU A 123 -13.79 -35.24 21.25
N ILE A 124 -13.26 -35.72 22.38
CA ILE A 124 -11.90 -35.43 22.86
C ILE A 124 -11.17 -36.78 23.00
N THR A 125 -10.06 -36.95 22.29
CA THR A 125 -9.26 -38.19 22.30
C THR A 125 -7.82 -37.90 21.89
N ASP A 126 -6.91 -38.80 22.25
CA ASP A 126 -5.48 -38.81 21.91
C ASP A 126 -5.15 -39.72 20.70
N ASP A 127 -6.12 -40.49 20.19
CA ASP A 127 -5.94 -41.36 19.02
C ASP A 127 -6.58 -40.77 17.76
N GLU A 128 -5.72 -40.40 16.81
CA GLU A 128 -6.14 -39.87 15.51
C GLU A 128 -6.98 -40.84 14.68
N LYS A 129 -6.73 -42.16 14.79
CA LYS A 129 -7.47 -43.16 14.02
C LYS A 129 -8.87 -43.29 14.59
N PHE A 130 -8.98 -43.39 15.91
CA PHE A 130 -10.27 -43.42 16.58
C PHE A 130 -11.08 -42.16 16.27
N ALA A 131 -10.47 -40.97 16.33
CA ALA A 131 -11.13 -39.72 15.95
C ALA A 131 -11.68 -39.75 14.51
N LYS A 132 -10.91 -40.29 13.55
CA LYS A 132 -11.35 -40.41 12.13
C LYS A 132 -12.51 -41.38 11.96
N GLU A 133 -12.47 -42.52 12.65
CA GLU A 133 -13.57 -43.50 12.63
C GLU A 133 -14.85 -42.89 13.23
N GLN A 134 -14.72 -42.21 14.37
CA GLN A 134 -15.82 -41.51 15.03
C GLN A 134 -16.30 -40.26 14.28
N ALA A 135 -15.51 -39.68 13.37
CA ALA A 135 -15.99 -38.62 12.47
C ALA A 135 -16.75 -39.21 11.27
N THR A 136 -16.34 -40.38 10.80
CA THR A 136 -16.95 -41.04 9.64
C THR A 136 -18.32 -41.63 9.97
N ASN A 137 -18.54 -42.12 11.20
CA ASN A 137 -19.79 -42.77 11.59
C ASN A 137 -21.00 -41.83 11.76
N PRO A 138 -20.95 -40.73 12.54
CA PRO A 138 -22.08 -39.82 12.72
C PRO A 138 -22.20 -38.83 11.55
N TRP A 139 -21.16 -38.03 11.26
CA TRP A 139 -21.23 -37.02 10.21
C TRP A 139 -21.21 -37.62 8.80
N GLY A 140 -20.37 -38.63 8.56
CA GLY A 140 -20.27 -39.27 7.25
C GLY A 140 -21.59 -39.92 6.78
N VAL A 141 -22.45 -40.34 7.72
CA VAL A 141 -23.78 -40.91 7.44
C VAL A 141 -24.85 -39.82 7.32
N THR A 142 -24.84 -38.80 8.20
CA THR A 142 -25.87 -37.76 8.21
C THR A 142 -25.76 -36.80 7.03
N LYS A 143 -24.54 -36.51 6.54
CA LYS A 143 -24.30 -35.52 5.48
C LYS A 143 -25.13 -35.74 4.20
N GLU A 144 -25.29 -37.01 3.79
CA GLU A 144 -25.99 -37.32 2.53
C GLU A 144 -27.51 -37.24 2.71
N GLY A 145 -28.02 -37.67 3.86
CA GLY A 145 -29.44 -37.56 4.20
C GLY A 145 -29.85 -36.11 4.39
N GLU A 146 -29.04 -35.33 5.11
CA GLU A 146 -29.25 -33.89 5.33
C GLU A 146 -29.27 -33.14 4.00
N LYS A 147 -28.29 -33.38 3.12
CA LYS A 147 -28.24 -32.75 1.80
C LYS A 147 -29.49 -33.06 0.96
N LYS A 148 -29.91 -34.34 0.91
CA LYS A 148 -31.11 -34.74 0.15
C LYS A 148 -32.37 -34.06 0.68
N MET A 149 -32.55 -34.00 1.99
CA MET A 149 -33.70 -33.32 2.60
C MET A 149 -33.69 -31.82 2.31
N LYS A 150 -32.51 -31.19 2.34
CA LYS A 150 -32.36 -29.77 2.01
C LYS A 150 -32.71 -29.49 0.54
N GLU A 151 -32.22 -30.31 -0.38
CA GLU A 151 -32.51 -30.18 -1.81
C GLU A 151 -34.01 -30.33 -2.11
N LEU A 152 -34.70 -31.26 -1.44
CA LEU A 152 -36.16 -31.44 -1.56
C LEU A 152 -36.93 -30.21 -1.05
N GLN A 153 -36.53 -29.65 0.10
CA GLN A 153 -37.16 -28.44 0.64
C GLN A 153 -36.93 -27.23 -0.27
N ASP A 154 -35.71 -27.06 -0.79
CA ASP A 154 -35.38 -25.95 -1.69
C ASP A 154 -36.09 -26.07 -3.06
N GLU A 155 -36.53 -27.26 -3.46
CA GLU A 155 -37.37 -27.46 -4.65
C GLU A 155 -38.85 -27.18 -4.36
N GLU A 156 -39.36 -27.53 -3.18
CA GLU A 156 -40.73 -27.19 -2.75
C GLU A 156 -40.92 -25.68 -2.56
N ASP A 157 -39.89 -24.98 -2.08
CA ASP A 157 -39.90 -23.53 -1.84
C ASP A 157 -39.70 -22.70 -3.13
N ARG A 158 -39.48 -23.33 -4.30
CA ARG A 158 -39.24 -22.67 -5.60
C ARG A 158 -40.53 -22.41 -6.38
#